data_AF-G3XS82-F1
#
_entry.id   AF-G3XS82-F1
#
_cell.length_a   1.000
_cell.length_b   1.000
_cell.length_c   1.000
_cell.angle_alpha   90.00
_cell.angle_beta   90.00
_cell.angle_gamma   90.00
#
_symmetry.space_group_name_H-M   'P 1'
#
loop_
_entity.id
_entity.type
_entity.pdbx_description
1 polymer ?
#
loop_
_entity_poly.entity_id
_entity_poly.type
_entity_poly.pdbx_seq_one_letter_code
_entity_poly.pdbx_strand_id
1 'polypeptide(L)'
;MAGPGGGPPRKSHTKSRFGCKTCKRRHIRCDETFPQCRNCTKHNCRCDYMDVATVHDDASSMRNVPDLLMSAEIEMEIKNWQFTGVAPFAELLQFPRTCWTKLSLTDLRLIHHIVGLSIDLQRRGLASCTIWAQKMPTFLAIAIANDFVMSAILTMSASHLAWITRNQETKQLAYHHRGVAIQGLHNALGAFSKDNCDAILAASIILSWQASEWQSWASLQQGLTTVLGSMHPMWKQESELAMFLENQRYLGCTNTPVMSGYQFQDEDLASLDQTVVALQALQKRVAHNHAHYRRIGELLEFVRHFQRDLLSQTPEQAFERMQPLRRWLFWLPPAMLRPEDADIGSLAILAQFFGVGVVLDSLFPNLGGAYLGPLSISPIEEIYRMVVARSTADPFHPDAHLALSAMDLPRHIVAKYKSRLQWSPRTSLDHYSPAPPSPYHSVHDYRLASSSPSSASATYAPYTPPLQSPPEVTIASPPFDVNGAYVTAPASQALYPSSPRLLSDPRDDLSDYSHAGSLQHSPAFPPPYLGDVMCGGLPRVNNGGLGLNMQLYEETPVMVGGYNTAPERGWH
;
A
#
# COMPACT_ATOMS: atom_id res chain seq x y z
N MET A 1 -66.30 52.62 50.48
CA MET A 1 -66.30 51.68 49.33
C MET A 1 -65.12 52.03 48.44
N ALA A 2 -64.56 51.04 47.73
CA ALA A 2 -63.27 51.05 47.01
C ALA A 2 -62.03 50.97 47.92
N GLY A 3 -61.15 50.01 47.64
CA GLY A 3 -59.88 49.79 48.35
C GLY A 3 -58.74 49.44 47.38
N PRO A 4 -57.47 49.44 47.84
CA PRO A 4 -56.30 49.09 47.04
C PRO A 4 -55.70 47.73 47.47
N GLY A 5 -55.05 46.96 46.60
CA GLY A 5 -54.90 47.09 45.15
C GLY A 5 -54.20 45.85 44.60
N GLY A 6 -54.87 45.11 43.72
CA GLY A 6 -54.25 43.99 43.01
C GLY A 6 -53.25 44.52 41.98
N GLY A 7 -51.95 44.28 42.21
CA GLY A 7 -50.91 44.61 41.22
C GLY A 7 -51.11 43.82 39.91
N PRO A 8 -50.60 44.31 38.76
CA PRO A 8 -50.81 43.68 37.47
C PRO A 8 -50.38 42.20 37.47
N PRO A 9 -51.18 41.28 36.89
CA PRO A 9 -50.82 39.87 36.82
C PRO A 9 -49.51 39.71 36.04
N ARG A 10 -48.55 38.97 36.62
CA ARG A 10 -47.25 38.70 35.97
C ARG A 10 -47.53 38.02 34.62
N LYS A 11 -47.13 38.66 33.51
CA LYS A 11 -47.28 38.07 32.17
C LYS A 11 -46.58 36.70 32.13
N SER A 12 -47.37 35.67 31.82
CA SER A 12 -46.84 34.35 31.52
C SER A 12 -45.94 34.43 30.29
N HIS A 13 -44.65 34.12 30.46
CA HIS A 13 -43.72 33.99 29.35
C HIS A 13 -43.60 32.52 28.94
N THR A 14 -43.60 32.26 27.63
CA THR A 14 -43.27 30.94 27.10
C THR A 14 -41.90 30.50 27.58
N LYS A 15 -41.85 29.35 28.27
CA LYS A 15 -40.60 28.76 28.75
C LYS A 15 -39.72 28.39 27.55
N SER A 16 -38.57 29.04 27.45
CA SER A 16 -37.54 28.69 26.46
C SER A 16 -37.08 27.25 26.72
N ARG A 17 -37.24 26.37 25.71
CA ARG A 17 -36.93 24.94 25.85
C ARG A 17 -35.42 24.73 25.98
N PHE A 18 -34.62 25.45 25.19
CA PHE A 18 -33.17 25.25 25.08
C PHE A 18 -32.35 26.22 25.94
N GLY A 19 -33.00 27.13 26.69
CA GLY A 19 -32.34 28.13 27.53
C GLY A 19 -31.30 27.57 28.51
N CYS A 20 -30.23 28.32 28.74
CA CYS A 20 -29.17 27.94 29.68
C CYS A 20 -29.70 27.77 31.12
N LYS A 21 -29.02 26.96 31.93
CA LYS A 21 -29.46 26.62 33.29
C LYS A 21 -29.42 27.87 34.18
N THR A 22 -28.46 28.78 33.99
CA THR A 22 -28.40 30.07 34.69
C THR A 22 -29.65 30.94 34.46
N CYS A 23 -30.14 31.10 33.22
CA CYS A 23 -31.39 31.83 32.96
C CYS A 23 -32.62 31.10 33.52
N LYS A 24 -32.68 29.76 33.36
CA LYS A 24 -33.77 28.93 33.90
C LYS A 24 -33.83 29.02 35.44
N ARG A 25 -32.69 28.92 36.14
CA ARG A 25 -32.56 29.05 37.61
C ARG A 25 -32.96 30.44 38.11
N ARG A 26 -32.67 31.49 37.33
CA ARG A 26 -33.09 32.88 37.61
C ARG A 26 -34.56 33.16 37.24
N HIS A 27 -35.30 32.18 36.71
CA HIS A 27 -36.67 32.30 36.23
C HIS A 27 -36.88 33.43 35.20
N ILE A 28 -35.86 33.71 34.37
CA ILE A 28 -35.92 34.68 33.27
C ILE A 28 -35.91 33.97 31.92
N ARG A 29 -36.49 34.59 30.88
CA ARG A 29 -36.43 34.06 29.51
C ARG A 29 -34.97 34.09 29.02
N CYS A 30 -34.44 32.94 28.64
CA CYS A 30 -33.19 32.88 27.88
C CYS A 30 -33.47 33.37 26.46
N ASP A 31 -32.55 34.13 25.90
CA ASP A 31 -32.55 34.55 24.50
C ASP A 31 -31.88 33.50 23.58
N GLU A 32 -31.42 32.37 24.14
CA GLU A 32 -30.87 31.19 23.45
C GLU A 32 -29.67 31.47 22.52
N THR A 33 -29.06 32.65 22.61
CA THR A 33 -27.82 32.98 21.89
C THR A 33 -26.62 32.24 22.49
N PHE A 34 -25.74 31.76 21.60
CA PHE A 34 -24.55 30.96 21.87
C PHE A 34 -23.30 31.73 21.39
N PRO A 35 -22.11 31.61 22.01
CA PRO A 35 -21.73 30.75 23.15
C PRO A 35 -22.08 31.31 24.54
N GLN A 36 -22.55 32.55 24.65
CA GLN A 36 -23.05 33.13 25.89
C GLN A 36 -24.34 33.91 25.62
N CYS A 37 -25.40 33.64 26.38
CA CYS A 37 -26.67 34.32 26.15
C CYS A 37 -26.63 35.77 26.67
N ARG A 38 -27.28 36.72 25.97
CA ARG A 38 -27.17 38.16 26.27
C ARG A 38 -27.62 38.50 27.68
N ASN A 39 -28.58 37.76 28.25
CA ASN A 39 -29.01 37.91 29.64
C ASN A 39 -27.97 37.43 30.68
N CYS A 40 -27.07 36.51 30.34
CA CYS A 40 -25.94 36.17 31.20
C CYS A 40 -24.80 37.18 31.06
N THR A 41 -24.49 37.61 29.82
CA THR A 41 -23.49 38.65 29.52
C THR A 41 -23.83 39.97 30.24
N LYS A 42 -25.06 40.48 30.07
CA LYS A 42 -25.51 41.76 30.68
C LYS A 42 -25.44 41.76 32.20
N HIS A 43 -25.64 40.61 32.83
CA HIS A 43 -25.61 40.46 34.28
C HIS A 43 -24.28 39.93 34.82
N ASN A 44 -23.24 39.88 33.96
CA ASN A 44 -21.89 39.41 34.25
C ASN A 44 -21.85 38.11 35.06
N CYS A 45 -22.64 37.12 34.65
CA CYS A 45 -22.74 35.82 35.34
C CYS A 45 -22.46 34.65 34.39
N ARG A 46 -21.84 33.57 34.90
CA ARG A 46 -21.46 32.39 34.10
C ARG A 46 -22.68 31.78 33.41
N CYS A 47 -22.55 31.59 32.10
CA CYS A 47 -23.56 30.95 31.26
C CYS A 47 -23.11 29.51 30.97
N ASP A 48 -23.96 28.51 31.23
CA ASP A 48 -23.59 27.09 31.05
C ASP A 48 -23.35 26.72 29.57
N TYR A 49 -23.73 27.60 28.62
CA TYR A 49 -23.38 27.45 27.21
C TYR A 49 -21.88 27.55 26.95
N MET A 50 -21.12 28.29 27.77
CA MET A 50 -19.67 28.38 27.65
C MET A 50 -18.99 27.04 27.96
N ASP A 51 -19.56 26.27 28.90
CA ASP A 51 -19.07 24.94 29.26
C ASP A 51 -19.37 23.91 28.14
N VAL A 52 -20.43 24.13 27.35
CA VAL A 52 -20.75 23.33 26.16
C VAL A 52 -19.83 23.71 24.98
N ALA A 53 -19.48 25.00 24.85
CA ALA A 53 -18.54 25.47 23.82
C ALA A 53 -17.14 24.87 24.01
N THR A 54 -16.59 24.91 25.23
CA THR A 54 -15.26 24.33 25.52
C THR A 54 -15.22 22.82 25.30
N VAL A 55 -16.27 22.09 25.67
CA VAL A 55 -16.36 20.64 25.39
C VAL A 55 -16.46 20.35 23.89
N HIS A 56 -17.05 21.26 23.10
CA HIS A 56 -17.08 21.13 21.64
C HIS A 56 -15.72 21.41 20.97
N ASP A 57 -14.94 22.35 21.50
CA ASP A 57 -13.57 22.63 21.04
C ASP A 57 -12.64 21.45 21.38
N ASP A 58 -12.58 20.98 22.63
CA ASP A 58 -11.72 19.85 23.01
C ASP A 58 -12.11 18.56 22.25
N ALA A 59 -13.41 18.28 22.13
CA ALA A 59 -13.91 17.12 21.38
C ALA A 59 -13.84 17.29 19.85
N SER A 60 -13.43 18.44 19.32
CA SER A 60 -13.12 18.62 17.89
C SER A 60 -11.60 18.61 17.65
N SER A 61 -10.80 19.13 18.58
CA SER A 61 -9.34 19.01 18.59
C SER A 61 -8.88 17.55 18.52
N MET A 62 -9.46 16.67 19.34
CA MET A 62 -9.14 15.23 19.31
C MET A 62 -9.57 14.50 18.03
N ARG A 63 -10.38 15.11 17.14
CA ARG A 63 -10.81 14.50 15.86
C ARG A 63 -9.86 14.77 14.70
N ASN A 64 -8.92 15.70 14.84
CA ASN A 64 -8.02 16.15 13.76
C ASN A 64 -6.62 15.51 13.83
N VAL A 65 -6.44 14.42 14.58
CA VAL A 65 -5.16 13.72 14.75
C VAL A 65 -5.21 12.38 14.00
N PRO A 66 -4.21 12.06 13.16
CA PRO A 66 -4.13 10.74 12.52
C PRO A 66 -3.91 9.65 13.56
N ASP A 67 -4.77 8.63 13.54
CA ASP A 67 -4.53 7.40 14.30
C ASP A 67 -3.46 6.57 13.59
N LEU A 68 -2.26 6.62 14.15
CA LEU A 68 -1.08 5.90 13.70
C LEU A 68 -0.80 4.65 14.55
N LEU A 69 -1.74 4.19 15.39
CA LEU A 69 -1.54 3.09 16.33
C LEU A 69 -0.26 3.30 17.17
N MET A 70 -0.17 4.44 17.84
CA MET A 70 0.96 4.78 18.70
C MET A 70 0.74 4.18 20.10
N SER A 71 1.49 3.12 20.43
CA SER A 71 1.59 2.66 21.83
C SER A 71 2.66 3.46 22.58
N ALA A 72 2.68 3.38 23.91
CA ALA A 72 3.68 4.10 24.72
C ALA A 72 5.11 3.62 24.44
N GLU A 73 5.28 2.33 24.15
CA GLU A 73 6.54 1.69 23.79
C GLU A 73 7.05 2.23 22.45
N ILE A 74 6.18 2.23 21.43
CA ILE A 74 6.50 2.77 20.11
C ILE A 74 6.78 4.28 20.21
N GLU A 75 6.00 5.04 20.99
CA GLU A 75 6.22 6.48 21.16
C GLU A 75 7.61 6.77 21.77
N MET A 76 8.01 6.00 22.78
CA MET A 76 9.34 6.09 23.40
C MET A 76 10.46 5.71 22.42
N GLU A 77 10.26 4.63 21.65
CA GLU A 77 11.21 4.14 20.66
C GLU A 77 11.42 5.14 19.51
N ILE A 78 10.34 5.72 18.96
CA ILE A 78 10.41 6.75 17.92
C ILE A 78 11.06 8.05 18.45
N LYS A 79 10.75 8.48 19.68
CA LYS A 79 11.42 9.65 20.29
C LYS A 79 12.92 9.40 20.49
N ASN A 80 13.30 8.21 20.97
CA ASN A 80 14.70 7.84 21.12
C ASN A 80 15.43 7.77 19.77
N TRP A 81 14.78 7.23 18.73
CA TRP A 81 15.32 7.21 17.37
C TRP A 81 15.54 8.62 16.83
N GLN A 82 14.56 9.52 16.96
CA GLN A 82 14.71 10.91 16.51
C GLN A 82 15.83 11.65 17.25
N PHE A 83 15.96 11.45 18.57
CA PHE A 83 16.95 12.13 19.39
C PHE A 83 18.39 11.61 19.17
N THR A 84 18.58 10.30 19.08
CA THR A 84 19.91 9.67 18.98
C THR A 84 20.38 9.43 17.54
N GLY A 85 19.44 9.46 16.58
CA GLY A 85 19.62 8.99 15.21
C GLY A 85 19.88 7.49 15.09
N VAL A 86 19.71 6.70 16.17
CA VAL A 86 19.87 5.24 16.15
C VAL A 86 18.52 4.60 15.83
N ALA A 87 18.45 3.89 14.71
CA ALA A 87 17.25 3.18 14.32
C ALA A 87 16.98 1.96 15.23
N PRO A 88 15.71 1.63 15.53
CA PRO A 88 15.35 0.51 16.40
C PRO A 88 15.64 -0.86 15.76
N PHE A 89 15.70 -0.94 14.43
CA PHE A 89 16.02 -2.16 13.70
C PHE A 89 17.51 -2.18 13.32
N ALA A 90 18.20 -3.29 13.60
CA ALA A 90 19.62 -3.48 13.30
C ALA A 90 19.92 -3.32 11.80
N GLU A 91 19.00 -3.78 10.96
CA GLU A 91 18.96 -3.66 9.50
C GLU A 91 19.02 -2.21 8.99
N LEU A 92 18.72 -1.22 9.83
CA LEU A 92 18.73 0.20 9.49
C LEU A 92 19.96 0.95 10.01
N LEU A 93 20.83 0.30 10.80
CA LEU A 93 22.06 0.90 11.33
C LEU A 93 23.10 1.21 10.23
N GLN A 94 22.95 0.60 9.05
CA GLN A 94 23.76 0.89 7.86
C GLN A 94 23.51 2.30 7.27
N PHE A 95 22.41 2.96 7.63
CA PHE A 95 22.07 4.29 7.11
C PHE A 95 22.64 5.41 8.01
N PRO A 96 23.15 6.53 7.44
CA PRO A 96 23.72 7.62 8.24
C PRO A 96 22.69 8.21 9.21
N ARG A 97 23.03 8.30 10.51
CA ARG A 97 22.12 8.78 11.58
C ARG A 97 21.40 10.10 11.25
N THR A 98 22.08 10.97 10.50
CA THR A 98 21.60 12.29 10.08
C THR A 98 20.47 12.29 9.04
N CYS A 99 20.12 11.14 8.43
CA CYS A 99 18.90 11.05 7.61
C CYS A 99 17.65 10.97 8.49
N TRP A 100 17.72 10.26 9.63
CA TRP A 100 16.58 10.07 10.53
C TRP A 100 16.25 11.31 11.36
N THR A 101 17.26 12.05 11.83
CA THR A 101 17.07 13.23 12.68
C THR A 101 16.37 14.41 11.99
N LYS A 102 16.25 14.38 10.65
CA LYS A 102 15.54 15.38 9.85
C LYS A 102 14.03 15.13 9.73
N LEU A 103 13.59 13.90 10.04
CA LEU A 103 12.22 13.45 9.86
C LEU A 103 11.36 13.79 11.09
N SER A 104 10.05 13.99 10.88
CA SER A 104 9.12 14.18 11.99
C SER A 104 8.87 12.88 12.74
N LEU A 105 8.34 12.97 13.97
CA LEU A 105 7.90 11.79 14.73
C LEU A 105 6.83 10.99 13.96
N THR A 106 5.97 11.68 13.18
CA THR A 106 4.99 11.07 12.28
C THR A 106 5.68 10.26 11.20
N ASP A 107 6.65 10.84 10.48
CA ASP A 107 7.37 10.16 9.40
C ASP A 107 8.14 8.95 9.93
N LEU A 108 8.82 9.09 11.08
CA LEU A 108 9.52 7.99 11.72
C LEU A 108 8.56 6.87 12.16
N ARG A 109 7.37 7.19 12.68
CA ARG A 109 6.32 6.19 12.99
C ARG A 109 5.80 5.48 11.75
N LEU A 110 5.69 6.19 10.62
CA LEU A 110 5.31 5.63 9.33
C LEU A 110 6.40 4.71 8.76
N ILE A 111 7.68 5.10 8.82
CA ILE A 111 8.80 4.24 8.41
C ILE A 111 8.86 3.00 9.30
N HIS A 112 8.81 3.19 10.63
CA HIS A 112 8.77 2.10 11.61
C HIS A 112 7.66 1.09 11.31
N HIS A 113 6.46 1.57 10.93
CA HIS A 113 5.34 0.71 10.55
C HIS A 113 5.69 -0.22 9.38
N ILE A 114 6.02 0.36 8.22
CA ILE A 114 6.09 -0.38 6.96
C ILE A 114 7.41 -1.11 6.77
N VAL A 115 8.51 -0.51 7.24
CA VAL A 115 9.84 -1.12 7.22
C VAL A 115 9.96 -2.18 8.32
N GLY A 116 9.37 -1.96 9.50
CA GLY A 116 9.30 -2.97 10.55
C GLY A 116 8.55 -4.23 10.11
N LEU A 117 7.40 -4.08 9.43
CA LEU A 117 6.67 -5.19 8.81
C LEU A 117 7.50 -5.93 7.75
N SER A 118 8.26 -5.20 6.92
CA SER A 118 9.17 -5.81 5.95
C SER A 118 10.28 -6.62 6.64
N ILE A 119 10.87 -6.08 7.70
CA ILE A 119 11.97 -6.71 8.44
C ILE A 119 11.48 -7.96 9.18
N ASP A 120 10.30 -7.92 9.82
CA ASP A 120 9.69 -9.10 10.46
C ASP A 120 9.50 -10.25 9.46
N LEU A 121 8.90 -9.95 8.30
CA LEU A 121 8.73 -10.92 7.21
C LEU A 121 10.06 -11.45 6.68
N GLN A 122 11.09 -10.60 6.55
CA GLN A 122 12.43 -11.01 6.08
C GLN A 122 13.11 -11.94 7.09
N ARG A 123 13.14 -11.58 8.39
CA ARG A 123 13.71 -12.39 9.48
C ARG A 123 13.06 -13.77 9.57
N ARG A 124 11.79 -13.89 9.19
CA ARG A 124 11.01 -15.13 9.25
C ARG A 124 11.03 -15.91 7.92
N GLY A 125 11.75 -15.44 6.90
CA GLY A 125 11.84 -16.10 5.59
C GLY A 125 10.54 -16.09 4.79
N LEU A 126 9.72 -15.05 4.97
CA LEU A 126 8.37 -14.90 4.41
C LEU A 126 8.19 -13.67 3.51
N ALA A 127 9.21 -12.82 3.36
CA ALA A 127 9.13 -11.61 2.54
C ALA A 127 8.79 -11.88 1.06
N SER A 128 9.30 -12.99 0.52
CA SER A 128 9.05 -13.52 -0.82
C SER A 128 7.64 -14.11 -1.01
N CYS A 129 6.90 -14.38 0.08
CA CYS A 129 5.46 -14.72 0.04
C CYS A 129 4.56 -13.46 -0.06
N THR A 130 5.15 -12.29 -0.35
CA THR A 130 4.45 -11.00 -0.48
C THR A 130 4.93 -10.25 -1.72
N ILE A 131 4.13 -9.29 -2.19
CA ILE A 131 4.48 -8.48 -3.37
C ILE A 131 5.56 -7.42 -3.06
N TRP A 132 5.56 -6.87 -1.84
CA TRP A 132 6.27 -5.61 -1.55
C TRP A 132 7.42 -5.74 -0.55
N ALA A 133 7.37 -6.69 0.41
CA ALA A 133 8.30 -6.72 1.54
C ALA A 133 9.75 -6.96 1.08
N GLN A 134 9.97 -7.86 0.12
CA GLN A 134 11.32 -8.14 -0.39
C GLN A 134 11.98 -6.93 -1.08
N LYS A 135 11.20 -5.97 -1.59
CA LYS A 135 11.70 -4.78 -2.30
C LYS A 135 11.79 -3.52 -1.44
N MET A 136 11.16 -3.52 -0.26
CA MET A 136 11.24 -2.41 0.70
C MET A 136 12.69 -2.01 1.08
N PRO A 137 13.67 -2.91 1.27
CA PRO A 137 15.04 -2.51 1.57
C PRO A 137 15.67 -1.68 0.44
N THR A 138 15.47 -2.08 -0.82
CA THR A 138 15.93 -1.37 -2.02
C THR A 138 15.26 0.00 -2.13
N PHE A 139 13.93 0.07 -1.94
CA PHE A 139 13.20 1.34 -1.97
C PHE A 139 13.65 2.31 -0.86
N LEU A 140 13.86 1.80 0.36
CA LEU A 140 14.33 2.61 1.48
C LEU A 140 15.74 3.16 1.23
N ALA A 141 16.66 2.33 0.70
CA ALA A 141 18.01 2.77 0.37
C ALA A 141 18.02 3.91 -0.64
N ILE A 142 17.16 3.86 -1.67
CA ILE A 142 16.96 4.94 -2.64
C ILE A 142 16.31 6.16 -1.97
N ALA A 143 15.35 5.94 -1.07
CA ALA A 143 14.61 6.99 -0.37
C ALA A 143 15.46 7.84 0.58
N ILE A 144 16.54 7.31 1.17
CA ILE A 144 17.46 8.09 2.03
C ILE A 144 18.09 9.28 1.29
N ALA A 145 18.25 9.17 -0.03
CA ALA A 145 18.78 10.25 -0.88
C ALA A 145 17.69 11.01 -1.67
N ASN A 146 16.42 10.59 -1.61
CA ASN A 146 15.35 11.09 -2.48
C ASN A 146 14.03 11.29 -1.71
N ASP A 147 13.77 12.52 -1.28
CA ASP A 147 12.60 12.89 -0.46
C ASP A 147 11.24 12.50 -1.08
N PHE A 148 11.15 12.48 -2.42
CA PHE A 148 9.91 12.08 -3.12
C PHE A 148 9.68 10.56 -3.10
N VAL A 149 10.75 9.76 -3.07
CA VAL A 149 10.67 8.30 -2.88
C VAL A 149 10.37 7.99 -1.41
N MET A 150 10.97 8.73 -0.47
CA MET A 150 10.57 8.67 0.94
C MET A 150 9.09 8.97 1.11
N SER A 151 8.59 10.05 0.50
CA SER A 151 7.17 10.40 0.48
C SER A 151 6.28 9.28 -0.09
N ALA A 152 6.74 8.56 -1.12
CA ALA A 152 6.01 7.40 -1.65
C ALA A 152 5.92 6.25 -0.63
N ILE A 153 6.99 5.96 0.12
CA ILE A 153 7.00 4.97 1.22
C ILE A 153 6.08 5.41 2.36
N LEU A 154 6.14 6.68 2.76
CA LEU A 154 5.28 7.27 3.79
C LEU A 154 3.79 7.19 3.39
N THR A 155 3.48 7.45 2.11
CA THR A 155 2.14 7.25 1.54
C THR A 155 1.66 5.81 1.73
N MET A 156 2.52 4.82 1.46
CA MET A 156 2.16 3.41 1.56
C MET A 156 1.93 2.98 3.00
N SER A 157 2.75 3.48 3.92
CA SER A 157 2.59 3.27 5.35
C SER A 157 1.30 3.88 5.90
N ALA A 158 1.03 5.16 5.59
CA ALA A 158 -0.17 5.87 6.01
C ALA A 158 -1.44 5.24 5.42
N SER A 159 -1.40 4.81 4.15
CA SER A 159 -2.50 4.07 3.51
C SER A 159 -2.79 2.74 4.21
N HIS A 160 -1.77 2.00 4.62
CA HIS A 160 -1.92 0.75 5.36
C HIS A 160 -2.49 1.00 6.76
N LEU A 161 -2.02 2.01 7.48
CA LEU A 161 -2.58 2.41 8.79
C LEU A 161 -4.03 2.88 8.66
N ALA A 162 -4.35 3.75 7.70
CA ALA A 162 -5.72 4.20 7.47
C ALA A 162 -6.70 3.05 7.13
N TRP A 163 -6.23 2.01 6.43
CA TRP A 163 -7.01 0.80 6.19
C TRP A 163 -7.27 -0.01 7.48
N ILE A 164 -6.29 -0.07 8.39
CA ILE A 164 -6.43 -0.75 9.68
C ILE A 164 -7.35 0.04 10.63
N THR A 165 -7.08 1.33 10.84
CA THR A 165 -7.74 2.18 11.85
C THR A 165 -9.08 2.75 11.38
N ARG A 166 -9.30 2.82 10.06
CA ARG A 166 -10.44 3.52 9.43
C ARG A 166 -10.53 5.00 9.81
N ASN A 167 -9.41 5.59 10.24
CA ASN A 167 -9.30 6.99 10.62
C ASN A 167 -9.12 7.89 9.38
N GLN A 168 -9.99 8.89 9.24
CA GLN A 168 -10.02 9.79 8.09
C GLN A 168 -8.80 10.73 8.03
N GLU A 169 -8.23 11.13 9.18
CA GLU A 169 -7.04 11.97 9.23
C GLU A 169 -5.78 11.18 8.79
N THR A 170 -5.70 9.89 9.11
CA THR A 170 -4.66 8.99 8.58
C THR A 170 -4.79 8.82 7.06
N LYS A 171 -6.03 8.79 6.52
CA LYS A 171 -6.30 8.80 5.07
C LYS A 171 -5.86 10.13 4.43
N GLN A 172 -6.12 11.26 5.08
CA GLN A 172 -5.65 12.59 4.65
C GLN A 172 -4.11 12.70 4.66
N LEU A 173 -3.45 12.18 5.69
CA LEU A 173 -1.99 12.11 5.77
C LEU A 173 -1.40 11.31 4.61
N ALA A 174 -2.02 10.19 4.24
CA ALA A 174 -1.64 9.44 3.04
C ALA A 174 -1.78 10.31 1.77
N TYR A 175 -2.90 11.00 1.57
CA TYR A 175 -3.06 11.90 0.42
C TYR A 175 -2.03 13.04 0.39
N HIS A 176 -1.65 13.59 1.54
CA HIS A 176 -0.60 14.62 1.64
C HIS A 176 0.74 14.10 1.12
N HIS A 177 1.24 12.98 1.65
CA HIS A 177 2.49 12.38 1.17
C HIS A 177 2.40 11.94 -0.30
N ARG A 178 1.23 11.49 -0.78
CA ARG A 178 1.01 11.15 -2.20
C ARG A 178 1.22 12.37 -3.09
N GLY A 179 0.69 13.53 -2.69
CA GLY A 179 0.86 14.79 -3.42
C GLY A 179 2.33 15.20 -3.52
N VAL A 180 3.07 15.15 -2.40
CA VAL A 180 4.51 15.44 -2.36
C VAL A 180 5.31 14.47 -3.24
N ALA A 181 5.00 13.17 -3.16
CA ALA A 181 5.66 12.14 -3.98
C ALA A 181 5.43 12.35 -5.49
N ILE A 182 4.19 12.65 -5.91
CA ILE A 182 3.86 12.92 -7.33
C ILE A 182 4.54 14.20 -7.82
N GLN A 183 4.54 15.28 -7.03
CA GLN A 183 5.19 16.53 -7.41
C GLN A 183 6.71 16.35 -7.56
N GLY A 184 7.35 15.65 -6.62
CA GLY A 184 8.77 15.34 -6.70
C GLY A 184 9.13 14.40 -7.86
N LEU A 185 8.27 13.41 -8.16
CA LEU A 185 8.40 12.54 -9.32
C LEU A 185 8.33 13.32 -10.64
N HIS A 186 7.37 14.24 -10.79
CA HIS A 186 7.28 15.12 -11.97
C HIS A 186 8.52 16.01 -12.12
N ASN A 187 9.03 16.57 -11.02
CA ASN A 187 10.26 17.37 -11.04
C ASN A 187 11.48 16.53 -11.45
N ALA A 188 11.62 15.32 -10.92
CA ALA A 188 12.71 14.40 -11.26
C ALA A 188 12.65 13.95 -12.73
N LEU A 189 11.47 13.67 -13.27
CA LEU A 189 11.25 13.36 -14.70
C LEU A 189 11.72 14.50 -15.62
N GLY A 190 11.54 15.76 -15.20
CA GLY A 190 12.04 16.93 -15.94
C GLY A 190 13.58 17.03 -16.01
N ALA A 191 14.29 16.27 -15.18
CA ALA A 191 15.76 16.20 -15.13
C ALA A 191 16.26 14.75 -15.17
N PHE A 192 15.62 13.89 -15.98
CA PHE A 192 15.93 12.47 -16.10
C PHE A 192 17.41 12.21 -16.45
N SER A 193 18.08 11.38 -15.63
CA SER A 193 19.50 11.04 -15.75
C SER A 193 19.78 9.60 -15.26
N LYS A 194 21.04 9.15 -15.36
CA LYS A 194 21.48 7.90 -14.74
C LYS A 194 21.31 7.91 -13.22
N ASP A 195 21.53 9.06 -12.59
CA ASP A 195 21.61 9.15 -11.12
C ASP A 195 20.24 9.15 -10.43
N ASN A 196 19.17 9.49 -11.16
CA ASN A 196 17.80 9.55 -10.63
C ASN A 196 16.82 8.54 -11.26
N CYS A 197 17.23 7.75 -12.25
CA CYS A 197 16.33 6.79 -12.91
C CYS A 197 15.72 5.80 -11.91
N ASP A 198 16.52 5.26 -10.98
CA ASP A 198 16.04 4.31 -9.97
C ASP A 198 15.11 4.96 -8.94
N ALA A 199 15.30 6.24 -8.63
CA ALA A 199 14.37 7.01 -7.79
C ALA A 199 13.02 7.24 -8.48
N ILE A 200 13.05 7.58 -9.78
CA ILE A 200 11.86 7.71 -10.62
C ILE A 200 11.11 6.37 -10.72
N LEU A 201 11.83 5.26 -10.96
CA LEU A 201 11.23 3.92 -10.99
C LEU A 201 10.65 3.52 -9.62
N ALA A 202 11.38 3.72 -8.52
CA ALA A 202 10.95 3.38 -7.17
C ALA A 202 9.65 4.10 -6.78
N ALA A 203 9.61 5.44 -6.91
CA ALA A 203 8.41 6.21 -6.61
C ALA A 203 7.23 5.80 -7.50
N SER A 204 7.47 5.59 -8.81
CA SER A 204 6.42 5.18 -9.75
C SER A 204 5.85 3.80 -9.44
N ILE A 205 6.70 2.81 -9.08
CA ILE A 205 6.26 1.48 -8.62
C ILE A 205 5.37 1.63 -7.38
N ILE A 206 5.89 2.27 -6.33
CA ILE A 206 5.21 2.40 -5.04
C ILE A 206 3.87 3.15 -5.18
N LEU A 207 3.82 4.21 -5.98
CA LEU A 207 2.58 4.95 -6.25
C LEU A 207 1.59 4.14 -7.09
N SER A 208 2.06 3.33 -8.04
CA SER A 208 1.20 2.49 -8.89
C SER A 208 0.53 1.34 -8.15
N TRP A 209 1.20 0.79 -7.13
CA TRP A 209 0.61 -0.19 -6.20
C TRP A 209 -0.59 0.39 -5.45
N GLN A 210 -0.49 1.65 -5.05
CA GLN A 210 -1.48 2.37 -4.25
C GLN A 210 -2.60 3.04 -5.06
N ALA A 211 -2.49 3.07 -6.39
CA ALA A 211 -3.47 3.77 -7.24
C ALA A 211 -4.84 3.07 -7.23
N SER A 212 -5.85 3.80 -6.72
CA SER A 212 -7.25 3.37 -6.65
C SER A 212 -8.03 3.61 -7.94
N GLU A 213 -7.71 4.70 -8.64
CA GLU A 213 -8.37 5.13 -9.89
C GLU A 213 -7.61 4.61 -11.12
N TRP A 214 -8.35 4.24 -12.16
CA TRP A 214 -7.77 3.79 -13.43
C TRP A 214 -6.85 4.83 -14.07
N GLN A 215 -7.27 6.10 -14.14
CA GLN A 215 -6.52 7.16 -14.82
C GLN A 215 -5.20 7.46 -14.09
N SER A 216 -5.24 7.56 -12.76
CA SER A 216 -4.05 7.67 -11.90
C SER A 216 -3.08 6.51 -12.16
N TRP A 217 -3.58 5.28 -12.23
CA TRP A 217 -2.77 4.09 -12.43
C TRP A 217 -2.17 4.01 -13.85
N ALA A 218 -3.00 4.24 -14.88
CA ALA A 218 -2.60 4.18 -16.29
C ALA A 218 -1.55 5.25 -16.63
N SER A 219 -1.68 6.45 -16.06
CA SER A 219 -0.68 7.51 -16.16
C SER A 219 0.68 7.07 -15.60
N LEU A 220 0.70 6.46 -14.40
CA LEU A 220 1.93 5.91 -13.80
C LEU A 220 2.53 4.77 -14.63
N GLN A 221 1.70 3.90 -15.22
CA GLN A 221 2.20 2.83 -16.10
C GLN A 221 2.79 3.35 -17.41
N GLN A 222 2.14 4.34 -18.03
CA GLN A 222 2.66 5.00 -19.21
C GLN A 222 3.97 5.73 -18.89
N GLY A 223 4.05 6.39 -17.73
CA GLY A 223 5.28 6.99 -17.21
C GLY A 223 6.42 5.97 -17.08
N LEU A 224 6.18 4.84 -16.41
CA LEU A 224 7.13 3.73 -16.32
C LEU A 224 7.55 3.19 -17.70
N THR A 225 6.64 3.16 -18.67
CA THR A 225 6.94 2.73 -20.05
C THR A 225 7.82 3.70 -20.79
N THR A 226 7.55 5.01 -20.69
CA THR A 226 8.39 6.05 -21.26
C THR A 226 9.78 6.02 -20.63
N VAL A 227 9.88 5.98 -19.29
CA VAL A 227 11.16 5.93 -18.56
C VAL A 227 11.99 4.71 -18.97
N LEU A 228 11.41 3.51 -18.95
CA LEU A 228 12.12 2.30 -19.39
C LEU A 228 12.43 2.31 -20.89
N GLY A 229 11.65 2.98 -21.73
CA GLY A 229 11.97 3.21 -23.14
C GLY A 229 13.17 4.15 -23.33
N SER A 230 13.33 5.15 -22.45
CA SER A 230 14.38 6.16 -22.50
C SER A 230 15.67 5.79 -21.74
N MET A 231 15.64 4.80 -20.84
CA MET A 231 16.84 4.33 -20.14
C MET A 231 17.86 3.70 -21.12
N HIS A 232 19.11 4.16 -21.05
CA HIS A 232 20.22 3.57 -21.80
C HIS A 232 20.40 2.08 -21.41
N PRO A 233 20.71 1.16 -22.35
CA PRO A 233 20.77 -0.28 -22.07
C PRO A 233 21.66 -0.68 -20.89
N MET A 234 22.82 -0.04 -20.73
CA MET A 234 23.70 -0.28 -19.57
C MET A 234 23.04 0.06 -18.23
N TRP A 235 22.26 1.14 -18.15
CA TRP A 235 21.59 1.54 -16.90
C TRP A 235 20.50 0.53 -16.51
N LYS A 236 19.85 -0.09 -17.50
CA LYS A 236 18.86 -1.15 -17.25
C LYS A 236 19.49 -2.40 -16.65
N GLN A 237 20.67 -2.80 -17.14
CA GLN A 237 21.40 -3.96 -16.64
C GLN A 237 21.99 -3.73 -15.24
N GLU A 238 22.35 -2.48 -14.91
CA GLU A 238 22.80 -2.08 -13.57
C GLU A 238 21.63 -1.90 -12.58
N SER A 239 20.43 -1.55 -13.05
CA SER A 239 19.26 -1.27 -12.21
C SER A 239 18.44 -2.52 -11.89
N GLU A 240 18.44 -2.93 -10.62
CA GLU A 240 17.56 -4.00 -10.12
C GLU A 240 16.07 -3.71 -10.35
N LEU A 241 15.67 -2.43 -10.33
CA LEU A 241 14.27 -2.02 -10.52
C LEU A 241 13.87 -2.06 -11.99
N ALA A 242 14.77 -1.72 -12.91
CA ALA A 242 14.53 -1.86 -14.34
C ALA A 242 14.41 -3.34 -14.73
N MET A 243 15.36 -4.19 -14.32
CA MET A 243 15.30 -5.64 -14.57
C MET A 243 14.04 -6.28 -13.98
N PHE A 244 13.65 -5.88 -12.76
CA PHE A 244 12.40 -6.32 -12.14
C PHE A 244 11.18 -5.93 -12.98
N LEU A 245 11.07 -4.66 -13.39
CA LEU A 245 9.95 -4.19 -14.21
C LEU A 245 9.92 -4.83 -15.61
N GLU A 246 11.07 -5.04 -16.24
CA GLU A 246 11.14 -5.71 -17.55
C GLU A 246 10.70 -7.17 -17.44
N ASN A 247 11.07 -7.90 -16.39
CA ASN A 247 10.55 -9.24 -16.11
C ASN A 247 9.02 -9.22 -15.87
N GLN A 248 8.52 -8.31 -15.03
CA GLN A 248 7.08 -8.18 -14.77
C GLN A 248 6.27 -7.84 -16.03
N ARG A 249 6.83 -7.02 -16.92
CA ARG A 249 6.22 -6.67 -18.22
C ARG A 249 6.32 -7.80 -19.23
N TYR A 250 7.42 -8.54 -19.27
CA TYR A 250 7.53 -9.75 -20.08
C TYR A 250 6.42 -10.76 -19.73
N LEU A 251 6.14 -10.92 -18.44
CA LEU A 251 5.05 -11.77 -17.95
C LEU A 251 3.65 -11.24 -18.33
N GLY A 252 3.42 -9.92 -18.30
CA GLY A 252 2.10 -9.32 -18.57
C GLY A 252 1.79 -9.01 -20.05
N CYS A 253 2.80 -8.69 -20.87
CA CYS A 253 2.62 -8.21 -22.25
C CYS A 253 2.31 -9.31 -23.28
N THR A 254 2.33 -10.59 -22.92
CA THR A 254 1.96 -11.68 -23.85
C THR A 254 0.46 -11.86 -24.00
N ASN A 255 -0.34 -11.31 -23.09
CA ASN A 255 -1.79 -11.47 -23.12
C ASN A 255 -2.48 -10.44 -24.04
N THR A 256 -1.80 -9.39 -24.53
CA THR A 256 -2.38 -8.42 -25.46
C THR A 256 -2.56 -9.01 -26.86
N PRO A 257 -3.79 -9.20 -27.37
CA PRO A 257 -4.00 -9.47 -28.78
C PRO A 257 -3.72 -8.18 -29.55
N VAL A 258 -2.88 -8.25 -30.58
CA VAL A 258 -2.76 -7.16 -31.54
C VAL A 258 -4.09 -7.05 -32.27
N MET A 259 -4.87 -6.02 -31.94
CA MET A 259 -6.13 -5.60 -32.59
C MET A 259 -7.24 -6.67 -32.72
N SER A 260 -8.24 -6.61 -31.82
CA SER A 260 -9.68 -6.54 -32.19
C SER A 260 -10.59 -6.83 -30.99
N GLY A 261 -11.24 -5.78 -30.45
CA GLY A 261 -12.39 -5.90 -29.54
C GLY A 261 -12.14 -6.53 -28.15
N TYR A 262 -13.18 -6.46 -27.31
CA TYR A 262 -13.29 -7.28 -26.10
C TYR A 262 -13.84 -8.66 -26.50
N GLN A 263 -12.94 -9.59 -26.84
CA GLN A 263 -13.26 -11.02 -26.89
C GLN A 263 -12.44 -11.73 -25.82
N PHE A 264 -13.09 -12.02 -24.69
CA PHE A 264 -12.58 -12.99 -23.72
C PHE A 264 -12.42 -14.33 -24.44
N GLN A 265 -11.30 -15.03 -24.23
CA GLN A 265 -11.19 -16.41 -24.71
C GLN A 265 -12.12 -17.27 -23.84
N ASP A 266 -12.89 -18.18 -24.45
CA ASP A 266 -13.76 -19.11 -23.72
C ASP A 266 -12.97 -19.92 -22.67
N GLU A 267 -11.68 -20.17 -22.94
CA GLU A 267 -10.73 -20.79 -22.01
C GLU A 267 -10.49 -20.03 -20.70
N ASP A 268 -10.60 -18.70 -20.70
CA ASP A 268 -10.34 -17.86 -19.54
C ASP A 268 -11.60 -17.72 -18.68
N LEU A 269 -12.77 -17.63 -19.31
CA LEU A 269 -14.06 -17.75 -18.63
C LEU A 269 -14.21 -19.13 -17.98
N ALA A 270 -13.88 -20.21 -18.71
CA ALA A 270 -13.83 -21.57 -18.14
C ALA A 270 -12.79 -21.69 -17.00
N SER A 271 -11.67 -20.96 -17.07
CA SER A 271 -10.68 -20.87 -15.99
C SER A 271 -11.26 -20.25 -14.71
N LEU A 272 -12.09 -19.22 -14.87
CA LEU A 272 -12.77 -18.55 -13.78
C LEU A 272 -13.81 -19.47 -13.12
N ASP A 273 -14.62 -20.18 -13.91
CA ASP A 273 -15.58 -21.18 -13.42
C ASP A 273 -14.89 -22.30 -12.65
N GLN A 274 -13.80 -22.87 -13.20
CA GLN A 274 -13.01 -23.90 -12.51
C GLN A 274 -12.43 -23.39 -11.19
N THR A 275 -11.97 -22.13 -11.16
CA THR A 275 -11.48 -21.48 -9.94
C THR A 275 -12.61 -21.34 -8.91
N VAL A 276 -13.80 -20.91 -9.31
CA VAL A 276 -15.00 -20.80 -8.44
C VAL A 276 -15.41 -22.15 -7.86
N VAL A 277 -15.34 -23.24 -8.64
CA VAL A 277 -15.63 -24.61 -8.17
C VAL A 277 -14.55 -25.12 -7.22
N ALA A 278 -13.27 -24.90 -7.53
CA ALA A 278 -12.16 -25.33 -6.69
C ALA A 278 -12.12 -24.59 -5.34
N LEU A 279 -12.38 -23.27 -5.32
CA LEU A 279 -12.53 -22.49 -4.10
C LEU A 279 -13.69 -22.98 -3.23
N GLN A 280 -14.84 -23.34 -3.82
CA GLN A 280 -15.96 -23.95 -3.09
C GLN A 280 -15.60 -25.30 -2.46
N ALA A 281 -14.87 -26.14 -3.18
CA ALA A 281 -14.40 -27.42 -2.67
C ALA A 281 -13.41 -27.22 -1.52
N LEU A 282 -12.45 -26.30 -1.67
CA LEU A 282 -11.48 -25.96 -0.62
C LEU A 282 -12.17 -25.39 0.63
N GLN A 283 -13.15 -24.48 0.47
CA GLN A 283 -13.89 -23.91 1.59
C GLN A 283 -14.54 -24.99 2.48
N LYS A 284 -15.16 -26.00 1.86
CA LYS A 284 -15.75 -27.15 2.59
C LYS A 284 -14.70 -27.96 3.34
N ARG A 285 -13.50 -28.14 2.76
CA ARG A 285 -12.40 -28.91 3.37
C ARG A 285 -11.80 -28.20 4.59
N VAL A 286 -11.74 -26.87 4.58
CA VAL A 286 -11.24 -26.06 5.71
C VAL A 286 -12.31 -25.67 6.72
N ALA A 287 -13.51 -26.27 6.69
CA ALA A 287 -14.63 -25.91 7.57
C ALA A 287 -14.33 -26.08 9.08
N HIS A 288 -13.34 -26.88 9.45
CA HIS A 288 -12.85 -27.02 10.82
C HIS A 288 -12.05 -25.78 11.30
N ASN A 289 -11.39 -25.06 10.38
CA ASN A 289 -10.67 -23.83 10.67
C ASN A 289 -11.53 -22.62 10.26
N HIS A 290 -12.20 -22.00 11.24
CA HIS A 290 -13.13 -20.91 10.98
C HIS A 290 -12.47 -19.67 10.35
N ALA A 291 -11.18 -19.43 10.59
CA ALA A 291 -10.45 -18.32 9.97
C ALA A 291 -10.22 -18.58 8.48
N HIS A 292 -9.69 -19.75 8.12
CA HIS A 292 -9.49 -20.15 6.73
C HIS A 292 -10.82 -20.26 5.95
N TYR A 293 -11.86 -20.85 6.55
CA TYR A 293 -13.21 -20.92 5.98
C TYR A 293 -13.77 -19.55 5.62
N ARG A 294 -13.57 -18.55 6.51
CA ARG A 294 -14.00 -17.18 6.27
C ARG A 294 -13.22 -16.52 5.13
N ARG A 295 -11.88 -16.66 5.10
CA ARG A 295 -11.03 -16.09 4.04
C ARG A 295 -11.36 -16.63 2.66
N ILE A 296 -11.55 -17.95 2.52
CA ILE A 296 -11.98 -18.53 1.24
C ILE A 296 -13.41 -18.08 0.89
N GLY A 297 -14.28 -17.88 1.88
CA GLY A 297 -15.62 -17.32 1.68
C GLY A 297 -15.61 -15.89 1.11
N GLU A 298 -14.81 -15.00 1.72
CA GLU A 298 -14.60 -13.61 1.27
C GLU A 298 -14.09 -13.58 -0.18
N LEU A 299 -13.11 -14.43 -0.52
CA LEU A 299 -12.56 -14.54 -1.88
C LEU A 299 -13.59 -15.10 -2.88
N LEU A 300 -14.31 -16.16 -2.51
CA LEU A 300 -15.31 -16.81 -3.35
C LEU A 300 -16.51 -15.88 -3.62
N GLU A 301 -16.94 -15.12 -2.62
CA GLU A 301 -17.99 -14.11 -2.78
C GLU A 301 -17.54 -12.99 -3.73
N PHE A 302 -16.31 -12.50 -3.57
CA PHE A 302 -15.71 -11.53 -4.48
C PHE A 302 -15.69 -12.04 -5.93
N VAL A 303 -15.15 -13.24 -6.18
CA VAL A 303 -15.04 -13.79 -7.55
C VAL A 303 -16.41 -13.99 -8.20
N ARG A 304 -17.42 -14.48 -7.46
CA ARG A 304 -18.79 -14.64 -7.99
C ARG A 304 -19.46 -13.31 -8.35
N HIS A 305 -19.30 -12.29 -7.51
CA HIS A 305 -19.81 -10.94 -7.81
C HIS A 305 -19.13 -10.35 -9.04
N PHE A 306 -17.80 -10.51 -9.12
CA PHE A 306 -17.02 -10.06 -10.26
C PHE A 306 -17.44 -10.76 -11.55
N GLN A 307 -17.62 -12.08 -11.53
CA GLN A 307 -18.06 -12.89 -12.68
C GLN A 307 -19.45 -12.48 -13.20
N ARG A 308 -20.43 -12.27 -12.30
CA ARG A 308 -21.81 -11.91 -12.68
C ARG A 308 -21.86 -10.60 -13.46
N ASP A 309 -21.00 -9.66 -13.07
CA ASP A 309 -20.99 -8.29 -13.59
C ASP A 309 -19.89 -8.10 -14.66
N LEU A 310 -19.16 -9.16 -15.06
CA LEU A 310 -17.98 -9.12 -15.93
C LEU A 310 -18.26 -8.61 -17.34
N LEU A 311 -19.32 -9.11 -17.98
CA LEU A 311 -19.65 -8.81 -19.38
C LEU A 311 -20.26 -7.42 -19.59
N SER A 312 -20.61 -6.71 -18.51
CA SER A 312 -21.22 -5.37 -18.55
C SER A 312 -20.28 -4.24 -18.11
N GLN A 313 -19.05 -4.56 -17.71
CA GLN A 313 -18.08 -3.58 -17.21
C GLN A 313 -17.18 -3.02 -18.32
N THR A 314 -16.93 -1.71 -18.27
CA THR A 314 -15.81 -1.10 -19.00
C THR A 314 -14.49 -1.45 -18.29
N PRO A 315 -13.32 -1.34 -18.97
CA PRO A 315 -12.03 -1.50 -18.32
C PRO A 315 -11.91 -0.70 -17.01
N GLU A 316 -12.27 0.58 -17.03
CA GLU A 316 -12.22 1.49 -15.89
C GLU A 316 -12.97 0.90 -14.68
N GLN A 317 -14.20 0.44 -14.92
CA GLN A 317 -15.06 -0.15 -13.91
C GLN A 317 -14.51 -1.47 -13.38
N ALA A 318 -13.97 -2.32 -14.25
CA ALA A 318 -13.33 -3.57 -13.85
C ALA A 318 -12.08 -3.31 -12.98
N PHE A 319 -11.27 -2.30 -13.29
CA PHE A 319 -10.13 -1.89 -12.47
C PHE A 319 -10.54 -1.45 -11.06
N GLU A 320 -11.59 -0.64 -10.96
CA GLU A 320 -12.16 -0.20 -9.67
C GLU A 320 -12.77 -1.38 -8.90
N ARG A 321 -13.46 -2.29 -9.58
CA ARG A 321 -14.01 -3.52 -8.99
C ARG A 321 -12.92 -4.48 -8.49
N MET A 322 -11.71 -4.47 -9.04
CA MET A 322 -10.57 -5.26 -8.56
C MET A 322 -9.88 -4.68 -7.30
N GLN A 323 -10.24 -3.48 -6.84
CA GLN A 323 -9.60 -2.84 -5.68
C GLN A 323 -9.63 -3.65 -4.37
N PRO A 324 -10.69 -4.40 -4.00
CA PRO A 324 -10.68 -5.27 -2.82
C PRO A 324 -9.60 -6.34 -2.91
N LEU A 325 -9.49 -7.03 -4.06
CA LEU A 325 -8.44 -8.03 -4.28
C LEU A 325 -7.04 -7.40 -4.26
N ARG A 326 -6.83 -6.27 -4.95
CA ARG A 326 -5.56 -5.53 -4.91
C ARG A 326 -5.14 -5.23 -3.47
N ARG A 327 -6.04 -4.73 -2.63
CA ARG A 327 -5.78 -4.47 -1.19
C ARG A 327 -5.43 -5.77 -0.44
N TRP A 328 -6.11 -6.89 -0.73
CA TRP A 328 -5.79 -8.19 -0.12
C TRP A 328 -4.41 -8.69 -0.52
N LEU A 329 -4.01 -8.65 -1.78
CA LEU A 329 -2.69 -9.16 -2.23
C LEU A 329 -1.50 -8.44 -1.54
N PHE A 330 -1.68 -7.19 -1.14
CA PHE A 330 -0.65 -6.42 -0.42
C PHE A 330 -0.69 -6.61 1.10
N TRP A 331 -1.89 -6.58 1.71
CA TRP A 331 -2.04 -6.45 3.17
C TRP A 331 -2.56 -7.70 3.87
N LEU A 332 -3.15 -8.66 3.14
CA LEU A 332 -3.54 -9.94 3.71
C LEU A 332 -2.34 -10.84 4.09
N PRO A 333 -1.24 -10.92 3.31
CA PRO A 333 -0.07 -11.71 3.69
C PRO A 333 0.53 -11.34 5.07
N PRO A 334 0.92 -10.07 5.37
CA PRO A 334 1.40 -9.72 6.71
C PRO A 334 0.33 -9.88 7.81
N ALA A 335 -0.95 -9.77 7.46
CA ALA A 335 -2.03 -9.93 8.44
C ALA A 335 -2.31 -11.39 8.82
N MET A 336 -2.08 -12.35 7.90
CA MET A 336 -2.25 -13.79 8.13
C MET A 336 -0.96 -14.48 8.57
N LEU A 337 0.20 -14.08 8.04
CA LEU A 337 1.51 -14.64 8.39
C LEU A 337 2.06 -14.01 9.67
N ARG A 338 1.33 -14.06 10.78
CA ARG A 338 1.80 -13.56 12.09
C ARG A 338 2.82 -14.50 12.73
N PRO A 339 3.71 -14.03 13.63
CA PRO A 339 4.73 -14.87 14.26
C PRO A 339 4.16 -16.13 14.92
N GLU A 340 2.99 -16.03 15.55
CA GLU A 340 2.31 -17.13 16.24
C GLU A 340 1.41 -17.99 15.32
N ASP A 341 0.89 -17.41 14.23
CA ASP A 341 -0.15 -18.02 13.37
C ASP A 341 0.31 -18.43 11.96
N ALA A 342 1.59 -18.27 11.59
CA ALA A 342 2.09 -18.54 10.22
C ALA A 342 2.27 -20.04 9.91
N ASP A 343 1.19 -20.78 10.09
CA ASP A 343 1.05 -22.20 9.81
C ASP A 343 1.12 -22.53 8.31
N ILE A 344 1.24 -23.82 8.00
CA ILE A 344 1.29 -24.30 6.63
C ILE A 344 -0.04 -24.11 5.88
N GLY A 345 -1.17 -24.10 6.61
CA GLY A 345 -2.48 -23.81 6.07
C GLY A 345 -2.60 -22.36 5.58
N SER A 346 -2.25 -21.37 6.41
CA SER A 346 -2.36 -19.95 6.03
C SER A 346 -1.55 -19.59 4.78
N LEU A 347 -0.37 -20.21 4.61
CA LEU A 347 0.39 -20.14 3.36
C LEU A 347 -0.43 -20.63 2.15
N ALA A 348 -0.98 -21.84 2.22
CA ALA A 348 -1.78 -22.41 1.14
C ALA A 348 -3.11 -21.67 0.88
N ILE A 349 -3.69 -21.01 1.89
CA ILE A 349 -4.85 -20.13 1.74
C ILE A 349 -4.48 -18.82 1.05
N LEU A 350 -3.34 -18.21 1.40
CA LEU A 350 -2.85 -16.98 0.73
C LEU A 350 -2.57 -17.21 -0.76
N ALA A 351 -2.03 -18.38 -1.13
CA ALA A 351 -1.83 -18.74 -2.53
C ALA A 351 -3.12 -18.73 -3.37
N GLN A 352 -4.30 -18.92 -2.76
CA GLN A 352 -5.58 -18.82 -3.47
C GLN A 352 -5.89 -17.38 -3.90
N PHE A 353 -5.58 -16.39 -3.05
CA PHE A 353 -5.76 -14.97 -3.37
C PHE A 353 -4.84 -14.57 -4.53
N PHE A 354 -3.56 -14.94 -4.45
CA PHE A 354 -2.61 -14.74 -5.55
C PHE A 354 -3.07 -15.46 -6.84
N GLY A 355 -3.55 -16.71 -6.74
CA GLY A 355 -4.08 -17.46 -7.87
C GLY A 355 -5.27 -16.78 -8.56
N VAL A 356 -6.22 -16.25 -7.79
CA VAL A 356 -7.31 -15.41 -8.33
C VAL A 356 -6.77 -14.13 -8.98
N GLY A 357 -5.72 -13.52 -8.42
CA GLY A 357 -5.00 -12.41 -9.04
C GLY A 357 -4.52 -12.74 -10.45
N VAL A 358 -3.91 -13.90 -10.65
CA VAL A 358 -3.45 -14.39 -11.97
C VAL A 358 -4.62 -14.70 -12.92
N VAL A 359 -5.72 -15.28 -12.44
CA VAL A 359 -6.89 -15.58 -13.29
C VAL A 359 -7.61 -14.31 -13.75
N LEU A 360 -7.76 -13.30 -12.89
CA LEU A 360 -8.37 -12.03 -13.29
C LEU A 360 -7.47 -11.21 -14.22
N ASP A 361 -6.14 -11.33 -14.08
CA ASP A 361 -5.17 -10.70 -14.99
C ASP A 361 -5.36 -11.16 -16.45
N SER A 362 -5.58 -12.45 -16.68
CA SER A 362 -5.86 -12.99 -18.04
C SER A 362 -7.16 -12.47 -18.67
N LEU A 363 -8.15 -12.05 -17.88
CA LEU A 363 -9.41 -11.53 -18.40
C LEU A 363 -9.30 -10.08 -18.93
N PHE A 364 -8.24 -9.35 -18.55
CA PHE A 364 -8.07 -7.94 -18.92
C PHE A 364 -6.62 -7.60 -19.32
N PRO A 365 -6.10 -8.17 -20.41
CA PRO A 365 -4.76 -7.85 -20.89
C PRO A 365 -4.55 -6.34 -21.12
N ASN A 366 -5.59 -5.67 -21.61
CA ASN A 366 -5.60 -4.24 -21.92
C ASN A 366 -5.74 -3.35 -20.67
N LEU A 367 -6.09 -3.90 -19.50
CA LEU A 367 -5.95 -3.19 -18.22
C LEU A 367 -4.50 -3.14 -17.73
N GLY A 368 -3.55 -3.36 -18.63
CA GLY A 368 -2.13 -3.52 -18.38
C GLY A 368 -1.88 -4.52 -17.26
N GLY A 369 -2.08 -5.81 -17.57
CA GLY A 369 -1.83 -6.98 -16.71
C GLY A 369 -0.37 -7.20 -16.30
N ALA A 370 0.37 -6.12 -16.02
CA ALA A 370 1.74 -6.11 -15.54
C ALA A 370 1.83 -6.16 -13.99
N TYR A 371 0.68 -6.18 -13.28
CA TYR A 371 0.64 -6.00 -11.82
C TYR A 371 -0.16 -7.07 -11.06
N LEU A 372 -1.26 -7.63 -11.58
CA LEU A 372 -2.03 -8.61 -10.80
C LEU A 372 -1.48 -10.02 -10.98
N GLY A 373 -1.33 -10.48 -12.22
CA GLY A 373 -0.75 -11.78 -12.54
C GLY A 373 0.75 -11.83 -12.25
N PRO A 374 1.58 -10.97 -12.87
CA PRO A 374 3.04 -11.03 -12.74
C PRO A 374 3.57 -10.91 -11.30
N LEU A 375 2.96 -10.06 -10.45
CA LEU A 375 3.37 -9.92 -9.05
C LEU A 375 2.86 -11.08 -8.17
N SER A 376 1.84 -11.82 -8.62
CA SER A 376 1.28 -12.97 -7.89
C SER A 376 2.01 -14.28 -8.19
N ILE A 377 2.71 -14.40 -9.31
CA ILE A 377 3.44 -15.63 -9.70
C ILE A 377 4.52 -16.00 -8.67
N SER A 378 5.46 -15.10 -8.38
CA SER A 378 6.58 -15.41 -7.49
C SER A 378 6.14 -15.79 -6.07
N PRO A 379 5.17 -15.09 -5.43
CA PRO A 379 4.59 -15.54 -4.17
C PRO A 379 3.95 -16.93 -4.23
N ILE A 380 3.26 -17.32 -5.31
CA ILE A 380 2.67 -18.67 -5.42
C ILE A 380 3.77 -19.75 -5.49
N GLU A 381 4.81 -19.52 -6.28
CA GLU A 381 5.91 -20.48 -6.43
C GLU A 381 6.72 -20.63 -5.14
N GLU A 382 6.95 -19.50 -4.44
CA GLU A 382 7.60 -19.49 -3.14
C GLU A 382 6.77 -20.18 -2.06
N ILE A 383 5.48 -19.86 -1.97
CA ILE A 383 4.55 -20.51 -1.05
C ILE A 383 4.52 -22.01 -1.31
N TYR A 384 4.46 -22.45 -2.56
CA TYR A 384 4.50 -23.88 -2.90
C TYR A 384 5.79 -24.53 -2.41
N ARG A 385 6.95 -23.91 -2.69
CA ARG A 385 8.26 -24.39 -2.23
C ARG A 385 8.32 -24.52 -0.70
N MET A 386 7.77 -23.54 0.03
CA MET A 386 7.70 -23.58 1.50
C MET A 386 6.74 -24.64 2.04
N VAL A 387 5.56 -24.79 1.43
CA VAL A 387 4.58 -25.83 1.79
C VAL A 387 5.18 -27.22 1.57
N VAL A 388 5.84 -27.47 0.42
CA VAL A 388 6.55 -28.74 0.20
C VAL A 388 7.61 -28.98 1.25
N ALA A 389 8.53 -28.02 1.47
CA ALA A 389 9.63 -28.18 2.42
C ALA A 389 9.14 -28.46 3.85
N ARG A 390 8.10 -27.74 4.31
CA ARG A 390 7.49 -27.96 5.63
C ARG A 390 6.79 -29.32 5.73
N SER A 391 5.99 -29.71 4.72
CA SER A 391 5.34 -31.02 4.69
C SER A 391 6.32 -32.19 4.61
N THR A 392 7.50 -32.02 4.00
CA THR A 392 8.55 -33.05 4.00
C THR A 392 9.32 -33.12 5.32
N ALA A 393 9.40 -32.01 6.07
CA ALA A 393 10.07 -31.95 7.36
C ALA A 393 9.19 -32.51 8.49
N ASP A 394 7.88 -32.28 8.44
CA ASP A 394 6.89 -32.90 9.33
C ASP A 394 5.72 -33.50 8.52
N PRO A 395 5.84 -34.76 8.06
CA PRO A 395 4.78 -35.44 7.32
C PRO A 395 3.55 -35.78 8.15
N PHE A 396 3.64 -35.71 9.49
CA PHE A 396 2.54 -36.07 10.40
C PHE A 396 1.75 -34.84 10.88
N HIS A 397 2.17 -33.63 10.51
CA HIS A 397 1.43 -32.41 10.78
C HIS A 397 0.00 -32.51 10.20
N PRO A 398 -1.07 -32.29 10.99
CA PRO A 398 -2.45 -32.58 10.59
C PRO A 398 -2.87 -31.88 9.29
N ASP A 399 -2.40 -30.65 9.07
CA ASP A 399 -2.74 -29.85 7.89
C ASP A 399 -1.81 -30.05 6.69
N ALA A 400 -0.72 -30.84 6.78
CA ALA A 400 0.29 -30.93 5.70
C ALA A 400 -0.29 -31.44 4.36
N HIS A 401 -1.08 -32.51 4.41
CA HIS A 401 -1.78 -33.05 3.23
C HIS A 401 -2.84 -32.07 2.67
N LEU A 402 -3.53 -31.35 3.56
CA LEU A 402 -4.53 -30.36 3.17
C LEU A 402 -3.86 -29.16 2.48
N ALA A 403 -2.79 -28.63 3.05
CA ALA A 403 -2.01 -27.53 2.48
C ALA A 403 -1.37 -27.90 1.13
N LEU A 404 -0.76 -29.08 1.01
CA LEU A 404 -0.20 -29.57 -0.26
C LEU A 404 -1.24 -29.61 -1.38
N SER A 405 -2.39 -30.26 -1.13
CA SER A 405 -3.47 -30.37 -2.13
C SER A 405 -4.24 -29.07 -2.36
N ALA A 406 -4.18 -28.11 -1.43
CA ALA A 406 -4.68 -26.76 -1.68
C ALA A 406 -3.80 -25.98 -2.68
N MET A 407 -2.52 -26.33 -2.81
CA MET A 407 -1.61 -25.71 -3.79
C MET A 407 -1.83 -26.17 -5.24
N ASP A 408 -2.61 -27.23 -5.49
CA ASP A 408 -2.83 -27.76 -6.85
C ASP A 408 -3.46 -26.71 -7.79
N LEU A 409 -4.46 -25.96 -7.32
CA LEU A 409 -5.11 -24.89 -8.11
C LEU A 409 -4.15 -23.72 -8.41
N PRO A 410 -3.52 -23.04 -7.42
CA PRO A 410 -2.54 -21.98 -7.69
C PRO A 410 -1.40 -22.42 -8.61
N ARG A 411 -0.88 -23.65 -8.46
CA ARG A 411 0.17 -24.18 -9.35
C ARG A 411 -0.33 -24.37 -10.77
N HIS A 412 -1.52 -24.93 -10.96
CA HIS A 412 -2.10 -25.10 -12.29
C HIS A 412 -2.32 -23.75 -12.98
N ILE A 413 -2.82 -22.75 -12.24
CA ILE A 413 -2.99 -21.38 -12.72
C ILE A 413 -1.64 -20.78 -13.17
N VAL A 414 -0.59 -20.86 -12.35
CA VAL A 414 0.75 -20.36 -12.72
C VAL A 414 1.33 -21.11 -13.92
N ALA A 415 1.17 -22.43 -13.99
CA ALA A 415 1.63 -23.24 -15.11
C ALA A 415 0.91 -22.84 -16.42
N LYS A 416 -0.42 -22.68 -16.39
CA LYS A 416 -1.22 -22.20 -17.53
C LYS A 416 -0.78 -20.81 -17.97
N TYR A 417 -0.64 -19.87 -17.04
CA TYR A 417 -0.16 -18.50 -17.35
C TYR A 417 1.23 -18.53 -17.99
N LYS A 418 2.18 -19.29 -17.42
CA LYS A 418 3.54 -19.43 -17.99
C LYS A 418 3.57 -20.14 -19.34
N SER A 419 2.68 -21.10 -19.60
CA SER A 419 2.61 -21.75 -20.93
C SER A 419 2.16 -20.79 -22.04
N ARG A 420 1.34 -19.78 -21.74
CA ARG A 420 1.00 -18.70 -22.70
C ARG A 420 2.23 -17.86 -23.10
N LEU A 421 3.26 -17.76 -22.23
CA LEU A 421 4.53 -17.06 -22.55
C LEU A 421 5.35 -17.79 -23.61
N GLN A 422 5.44 -19.12 -23.52
CA GLN A 422 6.33 -19.95 -24.35
C GLN A 422 5.92 -19.98 -25.84
N TRP A 423 4.68 -19.62 -26.15
CA TRP A 423 4.17 -19.51 -27.52
C TRP A 423 4.34 -18.11 -28.13
N SER A 424 4.94 -17.16 -27.40
CA SER A 424 5.28 -15.83 -27.93
C SER A 424 6.48 -15.91 -28.90
N PRO A 425 6.42 -15.40 -30.15
CA PRO A 425 7.47 -15.60 -31.18
C PRO A 425 8.82 -14.90 -30.94
N ARG A 426 9.16 -14.48 -29.71
CA ARG A 426 10.42 -13.76 -29.40
C ARG A 426 11.22 -14.44 -28.30
N THR A 427 12.15 -15.28 -28.77
CA THR A 427 13.42 -15.68 -28.13
C THR A 427 13.37 -16.14 -26.68
N SER A 428 13.50 -17.46 -26.51
CA SER A 428 13.99 -18.07 -25.26
C SER A 428 15.33 -17.45 -24.84
N LEU A 429 15.40 -17.06 -23.57
CA LEU A 429 16.61 -16.81 -22.82
C LEU A 429 16.38 -17.34 -21.39
N ASP A 430 16.49 -18.66 -21.25
CA ASP A 430 16.44 -19.32 -19.95
C ASP A 430 17.49 -18.73 -19.02
N HIS A 431 17.07 -18.10 -17.93
CA HIS A 431 17.93 -17.73 -16.81
C HIS A 431 17.34 -18.32 -15.52
N TYR A 432 17.91 -19.45 -15.12
CA TYR A 432 17.67 -20.05 -13.81
C TYR A 432 18.37 -19.17 -12.76
N SER A 433 17.72 -18.09 -12.33
CA SER A 433 18.25 -17.24 -11.27
C SER A 433 18.23 -18.00 -9.94
N PRO A 434 19.38 -18.27 -9.30
CA PRO A 434 19.37 -18.67 -7.90
C PRO A 434 18.75 -17.55 -7.06
N ALA A 435 18.18 -17.91 -5.90
CA ALA A 435 17.63 -16.91 -5.00
C ALA A 435 18.68 -15.83 -4.69
N PRO A 436 18.35 -14.52 -4.81
CA PRO A 436 19.31 -13.47 -4.52
C PRO A 436 19.78 -13.58 -3.06
N PRO A 437 21.06 -13.29 -2.76
CA PRO A 437 21.51 -13.21 -1.38
C PRO A 437 20.67 -12.17 -0.61
N SER A 438 20.47 -12.39 0.69
CA SER A 438 19.76 -11.43 1.54
C SER A 438 20.39 -10.04 1.38
N PRO A 439 19.59 -8.97 1.12
CA PRO A 439 20.13 -7.61 0.98
C PRO A 439 20.74 -7.06 2.28
N TYR A 440 20.56 -7.78 3.39
CA TYR A 440 21.28 -7.59 4.65
C TYR A 440 22.38 -8.64 4.77
N HIS A 441 23.64 -8.23 4.58
CA HIS A 441 24.79 -9.14 4.64
C HIS A 441 25.44 -9.21 6.03
N SER A 442 25.39 -10.42 6.58
CA SER A 442 26.20 -11.06 7.64
C SER A 442 27.33 -10.27 8.35
N VAL A 443 27.23 -10.21 9.68
CA VAL A 443 28.41 -10.28 10.58
C VAL A 443 29.01 -11.70 10.49
N HIS A 444 30.34 -11.82 10.67
CA HIS A 444 31.11 -13.02 10.30
C HIS A 444 30.78 -14.30 11.10
N ASP A 445 30.59 -15.41 10.38
CA ASP A 445 30.78 -16.77 10.90
C ASP A 445 32.05 -17.40 10.29
N TYR A 446 32.83 -18.07 11.14
CA TYR A 446 34.07 -18.74 10.73
C TYR A 446 33.79 -20.01 9.92
N ARG A 447 34.49 -20.18 8.79
CA ARG A 447 34.42 -21.38 7.96
C ARG A 447 35.01 -22.59 8.68
N LEU A 448 34.21 -23.64 8.87
CA LEU A 448 34.69 -25.02 9.00
C LEU A 448 34.42 -25.77 7.69
N ALA A 449 35.48 -26.24 7.05
CA ALA A 449 35.38 -27.00 5.81
C ALA A 449 34.98 -28.45 6.11
N SER A 450 33.90 -28.92 5.48
CA SER A 450 33.53 -30.33 5.48
C SER A 450 34.25 -31.06 4.35
N SER A 451 35.00 -32.10 4.70
CA SER A 451 35.41 -33.16 3.77
C SER A 451 35.15 -34.51 4.45
N SER A 452 34.27 -35.29 3.84
CA SER A 452 34.04 -36.70 4.23
C SER A 452 35.30 -37.53 3.94
N PRO A 453 35.54 -38.62 4.67
CA PRO A 453 35.31 -39.90 4.00
C PRO A 453 34.73 -41.05 4.85
N SER A 454 34.04 -41.92 4.12
CA SER A 454 33.87 -43.39 4.25
C SER A 454 34.28 -44.17 5.50
N SER A 455 33.40 -45.10 5.87
CA SER A 455 33.54 -46.12 6.92
C SER A 455 34.72 -47.10 6.74
N ALA A 456 35.45 -47.36 7.83
CA ALA A 456 36.10 -48.65 8.11
C ALA A 456 36.40 -48.78 9.63
N SER A 457 36.21 -49.97 10.20
CA SER A 457 36.36 -50.23 11.65
C SER A 457 37.81 -50.55 12.05
N ALA A 458 38.26 -50.04 13.20
CA ALA A 458 39.33 -50.65 14.00
C ALA A 458 39.24 -50.24 15.48
N THR A 459 39.68 -51.14 16.37
CA THR A 459 39.50 -51.07 17.84
C THR A 459 40.82 -50.78 18.54
N TYR A 460 40.87 -49.89 19.56
CA TYR A 460 41.36 -50.19 20.95
C TYR A 460 41.57 -48.96 21.87
N ALA A 461 41.20 -49.17 23.15
CA ALA A 461 41.68 -48.60 24.43
C ALA A 461 41.65 -47.07 24.73
N PRO A 462 41.32 -46.68 26.00
CA PRO A 462 41.29 -45.29 26.47
C PRO A 462 42.52 -44.91 27.32
N TYR A 463 42.86 -43.62 27.35
CA TYR A 463 43.71 -43.02 28.39
C TYR A 463 43.28 -41.58 28.72
N THR A 464 42.93 -41.34 29.99
CA THR A 464 42.97 -40.05 30.70
C THR A 464 44.19 -40.08 31.64
N PRO A 465 44.57 -39.04 32.43
CA PRO A 465 44.04 -37.68 32.68
C PRO A 465 45.21 -36.63 32.51
N PRO A 466 45.36 -35.48 33.24
CA PRO A 466 44.44 -34.73 34.12
C PRO A 466 44.35 -33.21 33.86
N LEU A 467 43.47 -32.57 34.63
CA LEU A 467 43.32 -31.13 34.84
C LEU A 467 44.60 -30.47 35.39
N GLN A 468 44.99 -29.31 34.85
CA GLN A 468 45.57 -28.19 35.60
C GLN A 468 45.64 -26.91 34.75
N SER A 469 45.09 -25.81 35.28
CA SER A 469 45.17 -24.46 34.69
C SER A 469 46.31 -23.65 35.32
N PRO A 470 47.11 -22.91 34.53
CA PRO A 470 47.96 -21.82 35.00
C PRO A 470 47.31 -20.43 34.77
N PRO A 471 47.81 -19.36 35.41
CA PRO A 471 46.98 -18.21 35.80
C PRO A 471 46.89 -17.05 34.79
N GLU A 472 45.94 -16.19 35.11
CA GLU A 472 45.56 -14.91 34.51
C GLU A 472 46.71 -13.91 34.36
N VAL A 473 46.81 -13.28 33.18
CA VAL A 473 47.68 -12.12 32.93
C VAL A 473 46.81 -10.91 32.66
N THR A 474 46.81 -9.96 33.61
CA THR A 474 46.03 -8.74 33.53
C THR A 474 46.67 -7.75 32.55
N ILE A 475 45.92 -7.30 31.54
CA ILE A 475 46.26 -6.13 30.72
C ILE A 475 45.20 -5.06 30.97
N ALA A 476 45.65 -3.85 31.32
CA ALA A 476 44.78 -2.77 31.76
C ALA A 476 43.99 -2.12 30.61
N SER A 477 42.69 -1.94 30.81
CA SER A 477 41.80 -1.18 29.91
C SER A 477 42.00 0.34 30.08
N PRO A 478 41.83 1.15 29.01
CA PRO A 478 41.76 2.60 29.11
C PRO A 478 40.40 3.05 29.70
N PRO A 479 40.33 4.14 30.49
CA PRO A 479 39.15 4.46 31.29
C PRO A 479 38.19 5.42 30.59
N PHE A 480 37.22 4.91 29.82
CA PHE A 480 35.97 5.63 29.50
C PHE A 480 34.80 4.65 29.24
N ASP A 481 34.29 4.05 30.32
CA ASP A 481 33.01 3.33 30.28
C ASP A 481 31.84 4.34 30.20
N VAL A 482 31.21 4.41 29.03
CA VAL A 482 29.80 4.87 28.93
C VAL A 482 28.96 3.62 28.85
N ASN A 483 28.49 3.17 30.02
CA ASN A 483 27.74 1.94 30.20
C ASN A 483 26.31 2.07 29.65
N GLY A 484 26.17 2.03 28.33
CA GLY A 484 24.90 2.00 27.62
C GLY A 484 24.49 0.55 27.33
N ALA A 485 23.67 -0.03 28.21
CA ALA A 485 23.05 -1.32 27.94
C ALA A 485 22.10 -1.18 26.73
N TYR A 486 22.58 -1.58 25.56
CA TYR A 486 21.74 -1.68 24.36
C TYR A 486 20.72 -2.79 24.57
N VAL A 487 19.52 -2.40 24.99
CA VAL A 487 18.33 -3.26 24.90
C VAL A 487 18.05 -3.46 23.41
N THR A 488 18.59 -4.54 22.85
CA THR A 488 18.06 -5.09 21.60
C THR A 488 16.58 -5.33 21.80
N ALA A 489 15.75 -4.72 20.95
CA ALA A 489 14.30 -4.89 21.04
C ALA A 489 13.97 -6.39 21.10
N PRO A 490 13.09 -6.83 22.02
CA PRO A 490 12.64 -8.22 22.05
C PRO A 490 12.01 -8.57 20.70
N ALA A 491 11.99 -9.86 20.36
CA ALA A 491 11.29 -10.35 19.18
C ALA A 491 9.86 -9.77 19.14
N SER A 492 9.46 -9.29 17.96
CA SER A 492 8.24 -8.53 17.70
C SER A 492 7.02 -9.17 18.37
N GLN A 493 6.67 -8.70 19.58
CA GLN A 493 5.36 -8.95 20.16
C GLN A 493 4.29 -8.37 19.20
N ALA A 494 3.03 -8.77 19.35
CA ALA A 494 1.95 -8.42 18.43
C ALA A 494 1.52 -6.93 18.49
N LEU A 495 2.44 -6.01 18.20
CA LEU A 495 2.27 -4.56 18.08
C LEU A 495 1.34 -4.16 16.93
N TYR A 496 0.98 -5.10 16.06
CA TYR A 496 0.09 -4.91 14.93
C TYR A 496 -1.29 -5.53 15.24
N PRO A 497 -2.36 -4.72 15.34
CA PRO A 497 -3.69 -5.22 15.69
C PRO A 497 -4.20 -6.21 14.64
N SER A 498 -5.15 -7.05 15.03
CA SER A 498 -5.84 -7.98 14.13
C SER A 498 -6.35 -7.26 12.88
N SER A 499 -6.32 -7.95 11.74
CA SER A 499 -6.93 -7.45 10.48
C SER A 499 -8.27 -6.78 10.79
N PRO A 500 -8.54 -5.55 10.29
CA PRO A 500 -9.88 -4.98 10.37
C PRO A 500 -10.87 -6.02 9.82
N ARG A 501 -12.06 -6.13 10.43
CA ARG A 501 -13.12 -6.98 9.89
C ARG A 501 -13.34 -6.55 8.45
N LEU A 502 -12.99 -7.44 7.52
CA LEU A 502 -13.07 -7.12 6.11
C LEU A 502 -14.56 -7.09 5.75
N LEU A 503 -14.98 -5.97 5.17
CA LEU A 503 -16.35 -5.59 4.85
C LEU A 503 -17.24 -5.23 6.06
N SER A 504 -17.28 -3.92 6.36
CA SER A 504 -18.59 -3.25 6.44
C SER A 504 -19.18 -3.18 5.02
N ASP A 505 -20.51 -3.15 4.92
CA ASP A 505 -21.33 -3.19 3.69
C ASP A 505 -20.73 -2.42 2.49
N PRO A 506 -20.68 -3.00 1.26
CA PRO A 506 -20.31 -2.30 0.03
C PRO A 506 -21.06 -0.99 -0.27
N ARG A 507 -22.14 -0.69 0.47
CA ARG A 507 -22.93 0.54 0.34
C ARG A 507 -22.23 1.80 0.87
N ASP A 508 -21.38 1.71 1.90
CA ASP A 508 -20.76 2.90 2.52
C ASP A 508 -19.58 3.47 1.70
N ASP A 509 -18.82 2.64 0.98
CA ASP A 509 -17.76 3.11 0.06
C ASP A 509 -18.34 3.62 -1.29
N LEU A 510 -19.65 3.47 -1.55
CA LEU A 510 -20.30 3.91 -2.80
C LEU A 510 -20.90 5.32 -2.75
N SER A 511 -21.12 5.92 -1.58
CA SER A 511 -21.70 7.26 -1.47
C SER A 511 -20.78 8.38 -1.97
N ASP A 512 -19.46 8.17 -1.89
CA ASP A 512 -18.46 9.18 -2.26
C ASP A 512 -18.14 9.21 -3.76
N TYR A 513 -18.61 8.21 -4.54
CA TYR A 513 -18.29 8.07 -5.97
C TYR A 513 -19.48 8.31 -6.91
N SER A 514 -20.64 8.72 -6.41
CA SER A 514 -21.85 8.96 -7.21
C SER A 514 -22.23 10.45 -7.38
N HIS A 515 -21.28 11.31 -7.75
CA HIS A 515 -21.58 12.68 -8.20
C HIS A 515 -20.80 13.10 -9.46
N ALA A 516 -21.19 12.52 -10.60
CA ALA A 516 -20.92 13.11 -11.90
C ALA A 516 -21.95 14.22 -12.22
N GLY A 517 -21.48 15.46 -12.27
CA GLY A 517 -22.11 16.55 -13.05
C GLY A 517 -23.50 17.06 -12.62
N SER A 518 -23.51 18.08 -11.76
CA SER A 518 -24.50 19.16 -11.90
C SER A 518 -23.79 20.51 -11.98
N LEU A 519 -23.98 21.21 -13.10
CA LEU A 519 -23.44 22.54 -13.35
C LEU A 519 -24.13 23.57 -12.46
N GLN A 520 -23.51 23.93 -11.33
CA GLN A 520 -23.78 25.21 -10.68
C GLN A 520 -22.46 25.88 -10.27
N HIS A 521 -22.34 27.16 -10.63
CA HIS A 521 -21.18 27.99 -10.36
C HIS A 521 -20.90 28.11 -8.86
N SER A 522 -19.67 27.80 -8.44
CA SER A 522 -19.15 28.24 -7.13
C SER A 522 -18.22 29.44 -7.32
N PRO A 523 -18.32 30.47 -6.45
CA PRO A 523 -17.47 31.65 -6.55
C PRO A 523 -16.05 31.35 -6.08
N ALA A 524 -15.07 31.96 -6.74
CA ALA A 524 -13.68 31.91 -6.28
C ALA A 524 -13.53 32.64 -4.94
N PHE A 525 -12.87 31.99 -3.97
CA PHE A 525 -12.33 32.64 -2.78
C PHE A 525 -10.79 32.58 -2.81
N PRO A 526 -10.09 33.67 -2.42
CA PRO A 526 -8.65 33.81 -2.61
C PRO A 526 -7.83 33.14 -1.50
N PRO A 527 -6.52 32.89 -1.71
CA PRO A 527 -5.61 32.43 -0.66
C PRO A 527 -5.40 33.50 0.42
N PRO A 528 -5.09 33.10 1.68
CA PRO A 528 -4.87 34.04 2.77
C PRO A 528 -3.54 34.82 2.62
N TYR A 529 -3.57 36.07 3.06
CA TYR A 529 -2.46 37.03 2.98
C TYR A 529 -1.27 36.65 3.89
N LEU A 530 -0.06 36.87 3.38
CA LEU A 530 1.10 37.24 4.19
C LEU A 530 1.07 38.76 4.45
N GLY A 531 1.59 39.23 5.58
CA GLY A 531 1.43 40.62 6.05
C GLY A 531 2.35 41.67 5.40
N ASP A 532 1.82 42.91 5.37
CA ASP A 532 2.44 44.23 5.23
C ASP A 532 3.91 44.39 4.79
N VAL A 533 4.10 45.08 3.65
CA VAL A 533 5.00 46.26 3.57
C VAL A 533 4.34 47.36 2.71
N MET A 534 4.45 48.61 3.16
CA MET A 534 3.92 49.85 2.57
C MET A 534 4.40 50.18 1.14
N CYS A 535 3.54 50.83 0.33
CA CYS A 535 3.67 52.20 -0.22
C CYS A 535 3.11 52.42 -1.65
N GLY A 536 2.48 53.59 -1.86
CA GLY A 536 2.32 54.24 -3.18
C GLY A 536 1.05 53.89 -3.95
N GLY A 537 0.40 54.87 -4.60
CA GLY A 537 -0.88 54.63 -5.29
C GLY A 537 -1.12 55.45 -6.55
N LEU A 538 -2.08 54.94 -7.36
CA LEU A 538 -2.81 55.58 -8.47
C LEU A 538 -2.00 56.01 -9.72
N PRO A 539 -2.65 56.21 -10.91
CA PRO A 539 -4.06 55.96 -11.30
C PRO A 539 -4.28 55.10 -12.57
N ARG A 540 -5.57 54.89 -12.92
CA ARG A 540 -6.11 54.19 -14.11
C ARG A 540 -5.83 54.88 -15.47
N VAL A 541 -5.82 54.09 -16.55
CA VAL A 541 -6.24 54.48 -17.93
C VAL A 541 -7.05 53.33 -18.58
N ASN A 542 -7.91 53.64 -19.57
CA ASN A 542 -8.97 52.79 -20.13
C ASN A 542 -8.65 52.06 -21.46
N ASN A 543 -9.54 51.09 -21.79
CA ASN A 543 -10.13 50.77 -23.12
C ASN A 543 -9.44 49.85 -24.15
N GLY A 544 -10.29 49.01 -24.79
CA GLY A 544 -10.09 48.32 -26.07
C GLY A 544 -9.49 46.91 -25.96
N GLY A 545 -10.09 45.80 -26.44
CA GLY A 545 -11.36 45.62 -27.15
C GLY A 545 -11.19 45.38 -28.66
N LEU A 546 -11.07 44.11 -29.09
CA LEU A 546 -11.33 43.58 -30.44
C LEU A 546 -11.20 42.03 -30.43
N GLY A 547 -11.90 41.34 -31.32
CA GLY A 547 -11.87 39.87 -31.46
C GLY A 547 -11.89 39.42 -32.92
N LEU A 548 -12.43 38.22 -33.21
CA LEU A 548 -12.42 37.50 -34.50
C LEU A 548 -11.06 36.81 -34.81
N ASN A 549 -10.96 35.67 -35.49
CA ASN A 549 -11.98 34.75 -36.05
C ASN A 549 -11.35 33.35 -36.21
N MET A 550 -12.16 32.27 -36.28
CA MET A 550 -11.71 30.95 -36.72
C MET A 550 -12.75 30.32 -37.66
N GLN A 551 -12.32 29.81 -38.81
CA GLN A 551 -13.18 29.18 -39.82
C GLN A 551 -12.65 27.79 -40.22
N LEU A 552 -13.59 26.88 -40.47
CA LEU A 552 -13.38 25.51 -40.96
C LEU A 552 -13.27 25.50 -42.50
N TYR A 553 -12.66 24.45 -43.09
CA TYR A 553 -13.07 23.87 -44.37
C TYR A 553 -12.59 22.41 -44.54
N GLU A 554 -13.36 21.62 -45.29
CA GLU A 554 -13.17 20.20 -45.62
C GLU A 554 -12.58 19.99 -47.04
N GLU A 555 -11.96 18.80 -47.27
CA GLU A 555 -11.96 17.92 -48.48
C GLU A 555 -11.75 18.49 -49.93
N THR A 556 -11.20 17.79 -50.95
CA THR A 556 -10.55 16.45 -51.13
C THR A 556 -9.46 16.52 -52.27
N PRO A 557 -9.29 15.63 -53.29
CA PRO A 557 -8.01 14.94 -53.51
C PRO A 557 -7.33 15.17 -54.88
N VAL A 558 -6.11 14.63 -55.08
CA VAL A 558 -5.38 14.67 -56.37
C VAL A 558 -4.88 13.29 -56.79
N MET A 559 -5.08 12.94 -58.07
CA MET A 559 -4.56 11.74 -58.74
C MET A 559 -3.78 12.13 -60.01
N VAL A 560 -2.61 11.53 -60.25
CA VAL A 560 -1.87 11.45 -61.53
C VAL A 560 -1.12 10.11 -61.47
N GLY A 561 -1.41 9.08 -62.29
CA GLY A 561 -1.02 8.91 -63.70
C GLY A 561 0.37 8.22 -63.79
N GLY A 562 0.67 7.20 -64.60
CA GLY A 562 -0.06 6.40 -65.60
C GLY A 562 0.94 5.51 -66.38
N TYR A 563 0.45 4.64 -67.31
CA TYR A 563 1.15 3.82 -68.34
C TYR A 563 1.15 2.28 -68.18
N ASN A 564 0.54 1.62 -69.21
CA ASN A 564 0.95 0.42 -69.97
C ASN A 564 1.52 -0.83 -69.22
N THR A 565 1.14 -2.09 -69.50
CA THR A 565 0.45 -2.69 -70.67
C THR A 565 -0.15 -4.07 -70.29
N ALA A 566 -1.28 -4.44 -70.88
CA ALA A 566 -1.80 -5.82 -70.97
C ALA A 566 -1.19 -6.50 -72.24
N PRO A 567 -1.38 -7.81 -72.55
CA PRO A 567 -2.40 -8.79 -72.08
C PRO A 567 -1.75 -10.12 -71.57
N GLU A 568 -2.35 -11.31 -71.46
CA GLU A 568 -3.57 -11.95 -72.03
C GLU A 568 -4.29 -12.89 -71.02
N ARG A 569 -5.44 -13.41 -71.44
CA ARG A 569 -6.36 -14.39 -70.82
C ARG A 569 -5.74 -15.77 -70.53
N GLY A 570 -6.35 -16.54 -69.61
CA GLY A 570 -6.06 -17.98 -69.45
C GLY A 570 -6.81 -18.68 -68.32
N TRP A 571 -8.07 -19.05 -68.57
CA TRP A 571 -8.98 -19.76 -67.66
C TRP A 571 -8.43 -21.10 -67.13
N HIS A 572 -8.59 -21.40 -65.83
CA HIS A 572 -9.62 -22.35 -65.37
C HIS A 572 -9.88 -22.30 -63.86
#